data_AF-M9ZLZ5-F1
#
_entry.id   AF-M9ZLZ5-F1
#
_cell.length_a   1.000
_cell.length_b   1.000
_cell.length_c   1.000
_cell.angle_alpha   90.00
_cell.angle_beta   90.00
_cell.angle_gamma   90.00
#
_symmetry.space_group_name_H-M   'P 1'
#
loop_
_entity.id
_entity.type
_entity.pdbx_description
1 polymer ?
#
loop_
_entity_poly.entity_id
_entity_poly.type
_entity_poly.pdbx_seq_one_letter_code
_entity_poly.pdbx_strand_id
1 'polypeptide(L)'
;SCLLLPSRPKGKFQLESIFGGLGFGYDCKAKEYKVVQIIENCEYSDDQQYYYHRIALPHTAEVYTMAANSWRVIKIDISSETYHYSSSVYLNGFFYWFAIDGEKYILSFDLDDEIFHRIQLPSRRES
;
A
#
# COMPACT_ATOMS: atom_id res chain seq x y z
N SER A 1 6.27 -2.61 24.04
CA SER A 1 7.42 -1.77 23.69
C SER A 1 7.00 -0.93 22.49
N CYS A 2 6.74 0.36 22.67
CA CYS A 2 6.31 1.24 21.58
C CYS A 2 7.56 1.85 20.95
N LEU A 3 7.84 1.50 19.71
CA LEU A 3 8.89 2.14 18.91
C LEU A 3 8.39 3.54 18.54
N LEU A 4 8.84 4.56 19.26
CA LEU A 4 8.67 5.94 18.83
C LEU A 4 9.51 6.13 17.56
N LEU A 5 8.85 6.52 16.47
CA LEU A 5 9.56 6.92 15.25
C LEU A 5 10.42 8.16 15.56
N PRO A 6 11.67 8.22 15.06
CA PRO A 6 12.52 9.39 15.24
C PRO A 6 11.83 10.66 14.70
N SER A 7 12.09 11.81 15.36
CA SER A 7 11.52 13.08 14.93
C SER A 7 11.97 13.42 13.51
N ARG A 8 11.01 13.83 12.67
CA ARG A 8 11.24 14.15 11.26
C ARG A 8 12.31 15.24 11.15
N PRO A 9 13.42 15.02 10.43
CA PRO A 9 14.32 16.11 10.08
C PRO A 9 13.53 17.15 9.27
N LYS A 10 13.91 18.43 9.25
CA LYS A 10 13.26 19.49 8.44
C LYS A 10 14.20 19.99 7.33
N GLY A 11 13.71 20.14 6.11
CA GLY A 11 14.52 20.44 4.92
C GLY A 11 13.77 20.23 3.60
N LYS A 12 14.30 20.78 2.51
CA LYS A 12 13.77 20.59 1.14
C LYS A 12 14.11 19.20 0.60
N PHE A 13 13.30 18.67 -0.32
CA PHE A 13 13.49 17.35 -0.95
C PHE A 13 13.51 16.20 0.05
N GLN A 14 12.69 16.32 1.09
CA GLN A 14 12.59 15.26 2.08
C GLN A 14 11.66 14.16 1.59
N LEU A 15 12.22 12.95 1.58
CA LEU A 15 11.46 11.72 1.43
C LEU A 15 10.54 11.53 2.63
N GLU A 16 9.26 11.41 2.37
CA GLU A 16 8.26 10.96 3.33
C GLU A 16 7.62 9.67 2.82
N SER A 17 7.54 8.68 3.71
CA SER A 17 6.79 7.46 3.50
C SER A 17 5.57 7.46 4.41
N ILE A 18 4.39 7.33 3.83
CA ILE A 18 3.11 7.24 4.55
C ILE A 18 2.55 5.83 4.39
N PHE A 19 1.97 5.31 5.47
CA PHE A 19 1.17 4.09 5.42
C PHE A 19 -0.09 4.32 4.57
N GLY A 20 -0.11 3.78 3.36
CA GLY A 20 -1.23 3.94 2.44
C GLY A 20 -2.28 2.83 2.62
N GLY A 21 -1.85 1.56 2.64
CA GLY A 21 -2.74 0.39 2.70
C GLY A 21 -2.24 -0.68 3.67
N LEU A 22 -3.16 -1.33 4.40
CA LEU A 22 -2.82 -2.45 5.29
C LEU A 22 -3.75 -3.66 5.05
N GLY A 23 -3.19 -4.85 5.06
CA GLY A 23 -3.91 -6.13 5.00
C GLY A 23 -3.37 -7.12 6.01
N PHE A 24 -4.27 -7.88 6.64
CA PHE A 24 -3.94 -8.95 7.58
C PHE A 24 -4.77 -10.18 7.25
N GLY A 25 -4.12 -11.34 7.12
CA GLY A 25 -4.77 -12.56 6.67
C GLY A 25 -3.96 -13.81 6.98
N TYR A 26 -4.59 -14.96 6.79
CA TYR A 26 -3.99 -16.27 7.03
C TYR A 26 -3.72 -16.96 5.69
N ASP A 27 -2.45 -17.20 5.39
CA ASP A 27 -2.01 -18.01 4.26
C ASP A 27 -2.19 -19.48 4.63
N CYS A 28 -3.13 -20.15 3.97
CA CYS A 28 -3.46 -21.54 4.28
C CYS A 28 -2.42 -22.54 3.74
N LYS A 29 -1.67 -22.19 2.70
CA LYS A 29 -0.61 -23.03 2.13
C LYS A 29 0.63 -23.00 3.03
N ALA A 30 1.08 -21.81 3.42
CA ALA A 30 2.21 -21.62 4.34
C ALA A 30 1.83 -21.86 5.81
N LYS A 31 0.53 -21.92 6.12
CA LYS A 31 -0.04 -22.11 7.46
C LYS A 31 0.38 -21.03 8.45
N GLU A 32 0.51 -19.79 7.99
CA GLU A 32 0.95 -18.67 8.81
C GLU A 32 0.11 -17.41 8.58
N TYR A 33 0.16 -16.50 9.54
CA TYR A 33 -0.39 -15.17 9.37
C TYR A 33 0.60 -14.28 8.65
N LYS A 34 0.09 -13.48 7.70
CA LYS A 34 0.85 -12.46 6.99
C LYS A 34 0.20 -11.09 7.18
N VAL A 35 1.04 -10.06 7.20
CA VAL A 35 0.61 -8.66 7.10
C VAL A 35 1.20 -8.10 5.82
N VAL A 36 0.40 -7.39 5.05
CA VAL A 36 0.84 -6.69 3.83
C VAL A 36 0.62 -5.21 4.05
N GLN A 37 1.61 -4.40 3.71
CA GLN A 37 1.45 -2.95 3.72
C GLN A 37 1.89 -2.34 2.40
N ILE A 38 1.11 -1.36 1.94
CA ILE A 38 1.40 -0.50 0.80
C ILE A 38 1.84 0.85 1.36
N ILE A 39 3.00 1.32 0.91
CA ILE A 39 3.65 2.52 1.37
C ILE A 39 3.61 3.55 0.24
N GLU A 40 3.02 4.70 0.54
CA GLU A 40 3.03 5.88 -0.32
C GLU A 40 4.32 6.65 -0.08
N ASN A 41 5.10 6.86 -1.12
CA ASN A 41 6.34 7.64 -1.03
C ASN A 41 6.12 8.99 -1.70
N CYS A 42 6.62 10.06 -1.10
CA CYS A 42 6.66 11.35 -1.76
C CYS A 42 7.89 12.16 -1.37
N GLU A 43 8.18 13.18 -2.15
CA GLU A 43 9.10 14.26 -1.80
C GLU A 43 8.38 15.60 -1.75
N TYR A 44 8.86 16.50 -0.89
CA TYR A 44 8.36 17.87 -0.85
C TYR A 44 9.25 18.81 -1.65
N SER A 45 8.64 19.60 -2.53
CA SER A 45 9.35 20.62 -3.33
C SER A 45 9.84 21.82 -2.50
N ASP A 46 9.36 21.97 -1.26
CA ASP A 46 9.75 23.03 -0.34
C ASP A 46 9.86 22.57 1.12
N ASP A 47 10.18 23.51 2.01
CA ASP A 47 10.37 23.28 3.45
C ASP A 47 9.07 23.35 4.26
N GLN A 48 7.97 23.79 3.65
CA GLN A 48 6.67 23.96 4.31
C GLN A 48 5.89 22.65 4.42
N GLN A 49 6.25 21.63 3.61
CA GLN A 49 5.65 20.31 3.61
C GLN A 49 4.12 20.32 3.44
N TYR A 50 3.59 21.26 2.65
CA TYR A 50 2.17 21.25 2.33
C TYR A 50 1.81 20.10 1.41
N TYR A 51 0.61 19.54 1.58
CA TYR A 51 0.14 18.39 0.79
C TYR A 51 0.19 18.63 -0.73
N TYR A 52 -0.09 19.85 -1.20
CA TYR A 52 -0.05 20.21 -2.63
C TYR A 52 1.36 20.44 -3.19
N HIS A 53 2.39 20.41 -2.33
CA HIS A 53 3.80 20.43 -2.73
C HIS A 53 4.42 19.03 -2.76
N ARG A 54 3.61 17.98 -2.55
CA ARG A 54 4.04 16.59 -2.65
C ARG A 54 4.24 16.24 -4.12
N ILE A 55 5.41 15.70 -4.41
CA ILE A 55 5.72 15.01 -5.65
C ILE A 55 5.60 13.52 -5.33
N ALA A 56 4.60 12.86 -5.92
CA ALA A 56 4.41 11.44 -5.70
C ALA A 56 5.57 10.63 -6.27
N LEU A 57 6.07 9.69 -5.49
CA LEU A 57 7.09 8.73 -5.89
C LEU A 57 6.44 7.35 -6.04
N PRO A 58 7.13 6.40 -6.69
CA PRO A 58 6.61 5.04 -6.80
C PRO A 58 6.25 4.44 -5.44
N HIS A 59 5.11 3.75 -5.41
CA HIS A 59 4.69 2.99 -4.24
C HIS A 59 5.69 1.87 -3.95
N THR A 60 5.86 1.56 -2.66
CA THR A 60 6.53 0.34 -2.22
C THR A 60 5.55 -0.53 -1.46
N ALA A 61 5.85 -1.83 -1.37
CA ALA A 61 5.03 -2.75 -0.59
C ALA A 61 5.92 -3.72 0.18
N GLU A 62 5.44 -4.15 1.33
CA GLU A 62 6.15 -5.07 2.21
C GLU A 62 5.21 -6.13 2.74
N VAL A 63 5.75 -7.33 2.96
CA VAL A 63 5.06 -8.46 3.58
C VAL A 63 5.80 -8.85 4.85
N TYR A 64 5.07 -8.90 5.95
CA TYR A 64 5.50 -9.54 7.19
C TYR A 64 5.01 -10.98 7.20
N THR A 65 5.90 -11.89 7.60
CA THR A 65 5.57 -13.30 7.82
C THR A 65 5.84 -13.64 9.28
N MET A 66 4.91 -14.35 9.91
CA MET A 66 5.05 -14.74 11.33
C MET A 66 6.20 -15.72 11.51
N ALA A 67 6.43 -16.63 10.55
CA ALA A 67 7.50 -17.62 10.61
C ALA A 67 8.91 -16.98 10.61
N ALA A 68 9.13 -15.97 9.75
CA ALA A 68 10.40 -15.26 9.69
C ALA A 68 10.49 -14.08 10.69
N ASN A 69 9.36 -13.70 11.30
CA ASN A 69 9.23 -12.56 12.21
C ASN A 69 9.89 -11.28 11.67
N SER A 70 9.74 -11.03 10.37
CA SER A 70 10.39 -9.91 9.68
C SER A 70 9.58 -9.46 8.48
N TRP A 71 9.77 -8.20 8.12
CA TRP A 71 9.26 -7.61 6.89
C TRP A 71 10.23 -7.86 5.75
N ARG A 72 9.70 -8.05 4.55
CA ARG A 72 10.48 -8.01 3.32
C ARG A 72 9.76 -7.20 2.25
N VAL A 73 10.55 -6.53 1.42
CA VAL A 73 10.05 -5.75 0.29
C VAL A 73 9.54 -6.69 -0.80
N ILE A 74 8.40 -6.33 -1.37
CA ILE A 74 7.83 -6.98 -2.55
C ILE A 74 7.61 -5.95 -3.66
N LYS A 75 7.42 -6.46 -4.87
CA LYS A 75 7.10 -5.60 -6.02
C LYS A 75 5.65 -5.19 -5.96
N ILE A 76 5.40 -3.92 -6.26
CA ILE A 76 4.08 -3.38 -6.54
C ILE A 76 4.20 -2.55 -7.81
N ASP A 77 3.29 -2.77 -8.75
CA ASP A 77 3.29 -2.10 -10.04
C ASP A 77 1.96 -1.34 -10.20
N ILE A 78 1.90 -0.18 -9.55
CA ILE A 78 0.79 0.77 -9.63
C ILE A 78 1.35 2.16 -9.88
N SER A 79 0.54 3.05 -10.47
CA SER A 79 0.90 4.45 -10.68
C SER A 79 1.31 5.12 -9.37
N SER A 80 2.30 6.02 -9.41
CA SER A 80 2.68 6.86 -8.26
C SER A 80 1.52 7.75 -7.80
N GLU A 81 0.62 8.11 -8.71
CA GLU A 81 -0.58 8.92 -8.42
C GLU A 81 -1.75 8.11 -7.86
N THR A 82 -1.58 6.78 -7.73
CA THR A 82 -2.63 5.91 -7.16
C THR A 82 -2.93 6.33 -5.72
N TYR A 83 -4.19 6.57 -5.43
CA TYR A 83 -4.68 6.71 -4.07
C TYR A 83 -5.53 5.49 -3.70
N HIS A 84 -5.30 4.91 -2.52
CA HIS A 84 -6.10 3.79 -2.01
C HIS A 84 -6.54 4.03 -0.57
N TYR A 85 -7.66 3.42 -0.21
CA TYR A 85 -8.12 3.44 1.17
C TYR A 85 -7.27 2.50 2.02
N SER A 86 -6.97 2.91 3.27
CA SER A 86 -6.11 2.13 4.16
C SER A 86 -6.67 0.77 4.57
N SER A 87 -8.01 0.68 4.61
CA SER A 87 -8.72 -0.53 5.02
C SER A 87 -8.89 -1.50 3.86
N SER A 88 -8.42 -2.74 4.04
CA SER A 88 -8.70 -3.85 3.13
C SER A 88 -9.85 -4.72 3.60
N VAL A 89 -10.38 -5.50 2.65
CA VAL A 89 -11.14 -6.72 2.93
C VAL A 89 -10.27 -7.93 2.65
N TYR A 90 -10.23 -8.91 3.56
CA TYR A 90 -9.64 -10.22 3.29
C TYR A 90 -10.72 -11.22 2.89
N LEU A 91 -10.60 -11.82 1.71
CA LEU A 91 -11.54 -12.81 1.21
C LEU A 91 -10.85 -13.81 0.29
N ASN A 92 -11.02 -15.11 0.56
CA ASN A 92 -10.56 -16.23 -0.27
C ASN A 92 -9.06 -16.20 -0.62
N GLY A 93 -8.19 -15.80 0.32
CA GLY A 93 -6.75 -15.73 0.07
C GLY A 93 -6.29 -14.42 -0.56
N PHE A 94 -7.18 -13.43 -0.71
CA PHE A 94 -6.82 -12.13 -1.29
C PHE A 94 -7.15 -10.99 -0.34
N PHE A 95 -6.32 -9.95 -0.37
CA PHE A 95 -6.70 -8.63 0.12
C PHE A 95 -7.25 -7.78 -1.00
N TYR A 96 -8.24 -6.94 -0.69
CA TYR A 96 -8.85 -6.02 -1.63
C TYR A 96 -8.91 -4.62 -1.03
N TRP A 97 -8.41 -3.63 -1.76
CA TRP A 97 -8.51 -2.21 -1.45
C TRP A 97 -9.26 -1.48 -2.56
N PHE A 98 -10.05 -0.48 -2.20
CA PHE A 98 -10.53 0.50 -3.18
C PHE A 98 -9.40 1.44 -3.54
N ALA A 99 -9.16 1.64 -4.83
CA ALA A 99 -8.11 2.48 -5.36
C ALA A 99 -8.61 3.39 -6.49
N ILE A 100 -7.91 4.50 -6.72
CA ILE A 100 -8.22 5.53 -7.71
C ILE A 100 -6.94 5.93 -8.43
N ASP A 101 -6.94 5.80 -9.76
CA ASP A 101 -5.88 6.30 -10.66
C ASP A 101 -6.53 6.67 -11.99
N GLY A 102 -6.96 7.93 -12.11
CA GLY A 102 -7.85 8.43 -13.19
C GLY A 102 -9.27 7.87 -13.14
N GLU A 103 -9.43 6.60 -12.81
CA GLU A 103 -10.67 5.86 -12.63
C GLU A 103 -10.64 5.03 -11.33
N LYS A 104 -11.82 4.66 -10.83
CA LYS A 104 -11.93 3.81 -9.63
C LYS A 104 -11.76 2.34 -10.02
N TYR A 105 -10.98 1.61 -9.23
CA TYR A 105 -10.77 0.18 -9.39
C TYR A 105 -10.58 -0.52 -8.03
N ILE A 106 -10.56 -1.84 -8.04
CA ILE A 106 -10.18 -2.65 -6.88
C ILE A 106 -8.74 -3.10 -7.09
N LEU A 107 -7.85 -2.70 -6.18
CA LEU A 107 -6.51 -3.26 -6.08
C LEU A 107 -6.62 -4.54 -5.25
N SER A 108 -6.19 -5.67 -5.79
CA SER A 108 -6.15 -6.93 -5.06
C SER A 108 -4.73 -7.42 -4.88
N PHE A 109 -4.47 -8.17 -3.81
CA PHE A 109 -3.21 -8.85 -3.56
C PHE A 109 -3.46 -10.31 -3.27
N ASP A 110 -2.86 -11.20 -4.06
CA ASP A 110 -2.86 -12.65 -3.82
C ASP A 110 -1.91 -12.97 -2.66
N LEU A 111 -2.40 -13.57 -1.58
CA LEU A 111 -1.57 -13.87 -0.41
C LEU A 111 -0.61 -15.06 -0.62
N ASP A 112 -0.93 -15.94 -1.56
CA ASP A 112 -0.16 -17.14 -1.86
C ASP A 112 0.98 -16.82 -2.81
N ASP A 113 0.67 -16.22 -3.97
CA ASP A 113 1.66 -15.88 -5.00
C ASP A 113 2.34 -14.52 -4.74
N GLU A 114 1.74 -13.70 -3.87
CA GLU A 114 2.23 -12.38 -3.45
C GLU A 114 2.33 -11.38 -4.60
N ILE A 115 1.29 -11.38 -5.44
CA ILE A 115 1.18 -10.54 -6.63
C ILE A 115 0.00 -9.59 -6.49
N PHE A 116 0.23 -8.33 -6.88
CA PHE A 116 -0.84 -7.33 -7.00
C PHE A 116 -1.54 -7.45 -8.35
N HIS A 117 -2.86 -7.28 -8.34
CA HIS A 117 -3.69 -7.22 -9.55
C HIS A 117 -4.64 -6.03 -9.49
N ARG A 118 -4.99 -5.53 -10.68
CA ARG A 118 -5.97 -4.47 -10.87
C ARG A 118 -7.27 -5.07 -11.42
N ILE A 119 -8.37 -4.87 -10.69
CA ILE A 119 -9.69 -5.32 -11.08
C ILE A 119 -10.55 -4.09 -11.39
N GLN A 120 -10.97 -3.96 -12.65
CA GLN A 120 -11.85 -2.87 -13.07
C GLN A 120 -13.22 -2.99 -12.42
N LEU A 121 -13.83 -1.85 -12.05
CA LEU A 121 -15.21 -1.84 -11.61
C LEU A 121 -16.15 -2.15 -12.77
N PRO A 122 -17.30 -2.81 -12.51
CA PRO A 122 -18.27 -3.07 -13.54
C PRO A 122 -18.80 -1.76 -14.13
N SER A 123 -18.97 -1.73 -15.45
CA SER A 123 -19.65 -0.61 -16.12
C SER A 123 -21.07 -0.49 -15.61
N ARG A 124 -21.51 0.74 -15.34
CA ARG A 124 -22.92 0.98 -15.05
C ARG A 124 -23.73 0.58 -16.28
N ARG A 125 -24.71 -0.32 -16.13
CA ARG A 125 -25.67 -0.58 -17.21
C ARG A 125 -26.44 0.71 -17.45
N GLU A 126 -26.40 1.21 -18.69
CA GLU A 126 -27.30 2.29 -19.11
C GLU A 126 -28.74 1.80 -18.92
N SER A 127 -29.56 2.64 -18.28
CA SER A 127 -30.96 2.35 -17.95
C SER A 127 -31.86 2.75 -19.11
#